data_AF-A0A3M1X598-F1
#
_entry.id   AF-A0A3M1X598-F1
#
_cell.length_a   1.000
_cell.length_b   1.000
_cell.length_c   1.000
_cell.angle_alpha   90.00
_cell.angle_beta   90.00
_cell.angle_gamma   90.00
#
_symmetry.space_group_name_H-M   'P 1'
#
loop_
_entity.id
_entity.type
_entity.pdbx_description
1 polymer ?
#
loop_
_entity_poly.entity_id
_entity_poly.type
_entity_poly.pdbx_seq_one_letter_code
_entity_poly.pdbx_strand_id
1 'polypeptide(L)'
;MVTEELRAIVAAAGLTPDHTNVTQLLAALQKLEVVGNIGQKSLTATGYILLPGGLIVQWGRNRSTAGAATPVVFPTAFPNQAFIVVTSHGNVSSVDNNAIGINLTLTGFDLWVFRTDGTSGDSIAADWIAIGI
;
A
#
# COMPACT_ATOMS: atom_id res chain seq x y z
N MET A 1 39.47 7.29 -7.90
CA MET A 1 38.76 6.73 -6.71
C MET A 1 37.46 7.48 -6.47
N VAL A 2 37.46 8.77 -6.11
CA VAL A 2 36.21 9.55 -5.93
C VAL A 2 35.44 9.77 -7.23
N THR A 3 36.12 10.04 -8.34
CA THR A 3 35.46 10.30 -9.64
C THR A 3 34.76 9.07 -10.20
N GLU A 4 35.34 7.87 -10.01
CA GLU A 4 34.73 6.59 -10.36
C GLU A 4 33.48 6.29 -9.50
N GLU A 5 33.52 6.59 -8.20
CA GLU A 5 32.35 6.44 -7.32
C GLU A 5 31.20 7.35 -7.74
N LEU A 6 31.48 8.62 -8.02
CA LEU A 6 30.48 9.56 -8.52
C LEU A 6 29.90 9.11 -9.88
N ARG A 7 30.74 8.56 -10.76
CA ARG A 7 30.29 8.00 -12.04
C ARG A 7 29.38 6.78 -11.85
N ALA A 8 29.66 5.94 -10.86
CA ALA A 8 28.84 4.77 -10.53
C ALA A 8 27.44 5.19 -10.02
N ILE A 9 27.36 6.24 -9.20
CA ILE A 9 26.07 6.81 -8.72
C ILE A 9 25.24 7.31 -9.91
N VAL A 10 25.84 8.02 -10.85
CA VAL A 10 25.16 8.52 -12.06
C VAL A 10 24.64 7.37 -12.93
N ALA A 11 25.45 6.34 -13.14
CA ALA A 11 25.05 5.13 -13.88
C ALA A 11 23.93 4.35 -13.17
N ALA A 12 23.99 4.23 -11.83
CA ALA A 12 22.98 3.56 -11.02
C ALA A 12 21.61 4.27 -11.09
N ALA A 13 21.61 5.59 -11.27
CA ALA A 13 20.40 6.37 -11.52
C ALA A 13 19.83 6.22 -12.94
N GLY A 14 20.42 5.37 -13.79
CA GLY A 14 20.05 5.20 -15.19
C GLY A 14 20.41 6.41 -16.07
N LEU A 15 21.38 7.22 -15.66
CA LEU A 15 21.88 8.37 -16.42
C LEU A 15 23.24 8.02 -17.04
N THR A 16 23.48 8.48 -18.27
CA THR A 16 24.79 8.38 -18.90
C THR A 16 25.71 9.47 -18.34
N PRO A 17 26.90 9.15 -17.82
CA PRO A 17 27.82 10.15 -17.31
C PRO A 17 28.28 11.15 -18.38
N ASP A 18 28.19 12.44 -18.05
CA ASP A 18 28.56 13.56 -18.92
C ASP A 18 29.30 14.64 -18.11
N HIS A 19 30.58 14.85 -18.41
CA HIS A 19 31.45 15.80 -17.71
C HIS A 19 31.07 17.27 -17.98
N THR A 20 30.28 17.54 -19.02
CA THR A 20 29.79 18.89 -19.34
C THR A 20 28.55 19.25 -18.53
N ASN A 21 27.85 18.25 -17.98
CA ASN A 21 26.68 18.43 -17.14
C ASN A 21 27.06 18.47 -15.65
N VAL A 22 27.26 19.68 -15.12
CA VAL A 22 27.60 19.90 -13.70
C VAL A 22 26.47 19.55 -12.72
N THR A 23 25.26 19.29 -13.20
CA THR A 23 24.09 18.91 -12.38
C THR A 23 23.79 17.41 -12.38
N GLN A 24 24.59 16.59 -13.08
CA GLN A 24 24.32 15.16 -13.24
C GLN A 24 24.29 14.38 -11.92
N LEU A 25 25.13 14.74 -10.94
CA LEU A 25 25.13 14.08 -9.63
C LEU A 25 23.84 14.38 -8.87
N LEU A 26 23.37 15.63 -8.94
CA LEU A 26 22.10 16.03 -8.33
C LEU A 26 20.93 15.28 -8.98
N ALA A 27 20.88 15.22 -10.31
CA ALA A 27 19.85 14.47 -11.03
C ALA A 27 19.91 12.97 -10.73
N ALA A 28 21.10 12.42 -10.53
CA ALA A 28 21.30 11.03 -10.16
C ALA A 28 20.79 10.74 -8.74
N LEU A 29 21.09 11.60 -7.77
CA LEU A 29 20.59 11.48 -6.39
C LEU A 29 19.07 11.57 -6.34
N GLN A 30 18.45 12.52 -7.06
CA GLN A 30 16.98 12.64 -7.15
C GLN A 30 16.32 11.40 -7.76
N LYS A 31 16.93 10.81 -8.80
CA LYS A 31 16.43 9.54 -9.37
C LYS A 31 16.71 8.36 -8.46
N LEU A 32 17.82 8.36 -7.74
CA LEU A 32 18.13 7.30 -6.77
C LEU A 32 17.25 7.39 -5.53
N GLU A 33 16.74 8.56 -5.15
CA GLU A 33 15.64 8.68 -4.18
C GLU A 33 14.39 7.97 -4.71
N VAL A 34 14.12 8.06 -6.02
CA VAL A 34 13.05 7.29 -6.69
C VAL A 34 13.38 5.78 -6.78
N VAL A 35 14.65 5.38 -6.90
CA VAL A 35 15.10 3.96 -6.91
C VAL A 35 15.19 3.36 -5.51
N GLY A 36 15.40 4.18 -4.47
CA GLY A 36 15.35 3.81 -3.06
C GLY A 36 13.92 3.64 -2.57
N ASN A 37 12.99 3.17 -3.41
CA ASN A 37 11.57 2.95 -3.10
C ASN A 37 10.82 4.16 -2.49
N ILE A 38 11.41 5.36 -2.40
CA ILE A 38 10.71 6.53 -1.85
C ILE A 38 9.79 7.08 -2.94
N GLY A 39 8.49 6.80 -2.82
CA GLY A 39 7.45 7.30 -3.75
C GLY A 39 6.87 6.26 -4.72
N GLN A 40 7.15 4.97 -4.54
CA GLN A 40 6.45 3.91 -5.27
C GLN A 40 4.96 3.93 -4.89
N LYS A 41 4.09 3.97 -5.89
CA LYS A 41 2.64 4.07 -5.68
C LYS A 41 1.86 3.35 -6.78
N SER A 42 0.72 2.79 -6.40
CA SER A 42 -0.33 2.35 -7.32
C SER A 42 -1.61 3.12 -6.99
N LEU A 43 -2.03 4.03 -7.87
CA LEU A 43 -3.22 4.88 -7.67
C LEU A 43 -4.50 4.26 -8.27
N THR A 44 -4.60 2.94 -8.22
CA THR A 44 -5.78 2.17 -8.58
C THR A 44 -6.82 2.19 -7.46
N ALA A 45 -8.04 1.72 -7.74
CA ALA A 45 -9.12 1.64 -6.73
C ALA A 45 -8.73 0.83 -5.48
N THR A 46 -7.97 -0.26 -5.68
CA THR A 46 -7.21 -0.93 -4.63
C THR A 46 -5.74 -0.61 -4.88
N GLY A 47 -5.11 0.13 -3.99
CA GLY A 47 -3.85 0.80 -4.27
C GLY A 47 -2.98 1.00 -3.04
N TYR A 48 -1.83 1.64 -3.25
CA TYR A 48 -0.89 1.98 -2.17
C TYR A 48 -0.02 3.18 -2.52
N ILE A 49 0.57 3.77 -1.48
CA ILE A 49 1.70 4.70 -1.56
C ILE A 49 2.74 4.32 -0.52
N LEU A 50 4.01 4.28 -0.94
CA LEU A 50 5.17 4.21 -0.07
C LEU A 50 5.70 5.62 0.16
N LEU A 51 5.67 6.06 1.41
CA LEU A 51 6.12 7.36 1.87
C LEU A 51 7.63 7.35 2.13
N PRO A 52 8.29 8.53 2.07
CA PRO A 52 9.65 8.68 2.58
C PRO A 52 9.79 8.11 3.99
N GLY A 53 10.84 7.32 4.21
CA GLY A 53 11.08 6.66 5.49
C GLY A 53 10.52 5.25 5.62
N GLY A 54 9.92 4.67 4.57
CA GLY A 54 9.54 3.26 4.53
C GLY A 54 8.08 2.96 4.87
N LEU A 55 7.31 3.95 5.32
CA LEU A 55 5.91 3.78 5.68
C LEU A 55 5.05 3.55 4.44
N ILE A 56 4.31 2.44 4.41
CA ILE A 56 3.38 2.09 3.35
C ILE A 56 1.95 2.36 3.85
N VAL A 57 1.16 3.04 3.03
CA VAL A 57 -0.29 3.18 3.20
C VAL A 57 -0.97 2.47 2.03
N GLN A 58 -1.89 1.55 2.32
CA GLN A 58 -2.64 0.79 1.32
C GLN A 58 -4.14 0.98 1.52
N TRP A 59 -4.92 0.89 0.46
CA TRP A 59 -6.38 1.02 0.50
C TRP A 59 -7.06 0.08 -0.50
N GLY A 60 -8.35 -0.14 -0.29
CA GLY A 60 -9.18 -0.87 -1.24
C GLY A 60 -10.62 -1.03 -0.77
N ARG A 61 -11.37 -1.79 -1.57
CA ARG A 61 -12.76 -2.16 -1.30
C ARG A 61 -12.97 -3.62 -1.65
N ASN A 62 -13.52 -4.38 -0.71
CA ASN A 62 -13.83 -5.80 -0.88
C ASN A 62 -15.28 -6.05 -0.47
N ARG A 63 -15.85 -7.18 -0.89
CA ARG A 63 -17.14 -7.66 -0.39
C ARG A 63 -16.95 -8.90 0.43
N SER A 64 -17.74 -9.04 1.48
CA SER A 64 -17.78 -10.21 2.34
C SER A 64 -19.25 -10.56 2.62
N THR A 65 -19.54 -11.85 2.77
CA THR A 65 -20.88 -12.31 3.15
C THR A 65 -21.05 -12.18 4.65
N ALA A 66 -22.18 -11.60 5.08
CA ALA A 66 -22.49 -11.43 6.50
C ALA A 66 -22.36 -12.76 7.28
N GLY A 67 -21.49 -12.76 8.31
CA GLY A 67 -21.24 -13.92 9.16
C GLY A 67 -20.11 -14.85 8.70
N ALA A 68 -19.36 -14.50 7.65
CA ALA A 68 -18.19 -15.25 7.20
C ALA A 68 -16.97 -14.33 6.98
N ALA A 69 -15.79 -14.78 7.40
CA ALA A 69 -14.54 -14.09 7.11
C ALA A 69 -14.14 -14.27 5.63
N THR A 70 -13.70 -13.19 4.98
CA THR A 70 -13.22 -13.17 3.59
C THR A 70 -11.79 -12.67 3.54
N PRO A 71 -10.83 -13.45 3.01
CA PRO A 71 -9.44 -13.02 2.94
C PRO A 71 -9.28 -11.86 1.94
N VAL A 72 -8.56 -10.83 2.37
CA VAL A 72 -8.19 -9.65 1.58
C VAL A 72 -6.68 -9.60 1.44
N VAL A 73 -6.20 -9.57 0.21
CA VAL A 73 -4.76 -9.48 -0.12
C VAL A 73 -4.39 -8.03 -0.39
N PHE A 74 -3.30 -7.56 0.20
CA PHE A 74 -2.77 -6.23 -0.04
C PHE A 74 -2.13 -6.11 -1.44
N PRO A 75 -2.23 -4.94 -2.10
CA PRO A 75 -1.52 -4.67 -3.36
C PRO A 75 0.00 -4.90 -3.30
N THR A 76 0.60 -4.67 -2.13
CA THR A 76 2.00 -5.01 -1.85
C THR A 76 2.12 -5.53 -0.42
N ALA A 77 3.05 -6.45 -0.16
CA ALA A 77 3.30 -6.92 1.19
C ALA A 77 3.98 -5.82 2.02
N PHE A 78 3.62 -5.68 3.29
CA PHE A 78 4.41 -4.92 4.25
C PHE A 78 5.71 -5.70 4.54
N PRO A 79 6.90 -5.15 4.21
CA PRO A 79 8.16 -5.89 4.33
C PRO A 79 8.48 -6.39 5.74
N ASN A 80 8.07 -5.66 6.77
CA ASN A 80 8.45 -5.94 8.16
C ASN A 80 7.24 -6.10 9.09
N GLN A 81 6.27 -5.19 9.02
CA GLN A 81 5.13 -5.17 9.94
C GLN A 81 3.90 -4.44 9.37
N ALA A 82 2.74 -5.08 9.47
CA ALA A 82 1.45 -4.42 9.34
C ALA A 82 1.01 -3.89 10.72
N PHE A 83 0.82 -2.58 10.87
CA PHE A 83 0.48 -1.97 12.15
C PHE A 83 -1.02 -1.97 12.41
N ILE A 84 -1.80 -1.62 11.39
CA ILE A 84 -3.25 -1.44 11.53
C ILE A 84 -3.95 -1.64 10.19
N VAL A 85 -5.17 -2.15 10.26
CA VAL A 85 -6.18 -2.03 9.21
C VAL A 85 -7.43 -1.41 9.83
N VAL A 86 -7.98 -0.40 9.16
CA VAL A 86 -9.25 0.22 9.52
C VAL A 86 -10.23 -0.05 8.38
N THR A 87 -11.41 -0.52 8.74
CA THR A 87 -12.48 -0.86 7.80
C THR A 87 -13.66 0.08 8.01
N SER A 88 -14.37 0.39 6.93
CA SER A 88 -15.67 1.05 6.99
C SER A 88 -16.68 0.28 6.16
N HIS A 89 -17.90 0.17 6.67
CA HIS A 89 -18.97 -0.48 5.92
C HIS A 89 -19.44 0.42 4.77
N GLY A 90 -19.65 -0.17 3.59
CA GLY A 90 -20.35 0.47 2.49
C GLY A 90 -21.86 0.34 2.70
N ASN A 91 -22.60 1.43 2.50
CA ASN A 91 -24.06 1.40 2.59
C ASN A 91 -24.65 0.75 1.33
N VAL A 92 -25.01 -0.54 1.42
CA VAL A 92 -25.56 -1.32 0.28
C VAL A 92 -26.88 -2.01 0.61
N SER A 93 -27.46 -1.76 1.79
CA SER A 93 -28.74 -2.34 2.24
C SER A 93 -29.56 -1.33 3.03
N SER A 94 -30.88 -1.56 3.14
CA SER A 94 -31.78 -0.82 4.04
C SER A 94 -31.60 -1.16 5.53
N VAL A 95 -30.46 -1.77 5.88
CA VAL A 95 -30.17 -2.33 7.21
C VAL A 95 -28.76 -1.91 7.60
N ASP A 96 -28.58 -1.63 8.90
CA ASP A 96 -27.30 -1.25 9.49
C ASP A 96 -26.31 -2.43 9.48
N ASN A 97 -25.10 -2.15 9.01
CA ASN A 97 -24.03 -3.14 8.89
C ASN A 97 -22.75 -2.61 9.51
N ASN A 98 -21.86 -3.52 9.90
CA ASN A 98 -20.53 -3.17 10.36
C ASN A 98 -19.48 -4.12 9.76
N ALA A 99 -18.26 -3.59 9.56
CA ALA A 99 -17.13 -4.29 8.98
C ALA A 99 -15.92 -4.18 9.90
N ILE A 100 -15.21 -5.29 10.11
CA ILE A 100 -14.01 -5.36 10.94
C ILE A 100 -12.94 -6.15 10.18
N GLY A 101 -11.71 -5.65 10.20
CA GLY A 101 -10.54 -6.44 9.80
C GLY A 101 -10.01 -7.26 10.97
N ILE A 102 -9.84 -8.57 10.77
CA ILE A 102 -9.24 -9.50 11.73
C ILE A 102 -8.04 -10.22 11.09
N ASN A 103 -7.25 -10.95 11.89
CA ASN A 103 -6.11 -11.74 11.40
C ASN A 103 -5.14 -10.96 10.50
N LEU A 104 -4.74 -9.75 10.93
CA LEU A 104 -3.81 -8.91 10.18
C LEU A 104 -2.44 -9.58 10.06
N THR A 105 -1.93 -9.64 8.82
CA THR A 105 -0.62 -10.20 8.47
C THR A 105 0.14 -9.23 7.57
N LEU A 106 1.36 -9.60 7.16
CA LEU A 106 2.17 -8.80 6.23
C LEU A 106 1.57 -8.70 4.83
N THR A 107 0.77 -9.67 4.41
CA THR A 107 0.27 -9.78 3.02
C THR A 107 -1.22 -9.53 2.90
N GLY A 108 -1.94 -9.38 4.01
CA GLY A 108 -3.38 -9.21 4.01
C GLY A 108 -4.00 -9.28 5.39
N PHE A 109 -5.33 -9.34 5.39
CA PHE A 109 -6.15 -9.52 6.58
C PHE A 109 -7.43 -10.26 6.19
N ASP A 110 -8.20 -10.73 7.17
CA ASP A 110 -9.53 -11.27 6.94
C ASP A 110 -10.58 -10.18 7.19
N LEU A 111 -11.38 -9.88 6.17
CA LEU A 111 -12.53 -9.00 6.27
C LEU A 111 -13.73 -9.78 6.82
N TRP A 112 -14.24 -9.38 7.97
CA TRP A 112 -15.50 -9.87 8.51
C TRP A 112 -16.54 -8.76 8.44
N VAL A 113 -17.70 -9.07 7.86
CA VAL A 113 -18.86 -8.17 7.88
C VAL A 113 -20.04 -8.85 8.56
N PHE A 114 -20.85 -8.09 9.28
CA PHE A 114 -22.07 -8.57 9.93
C PHE A 114 -23.14 -7.49 9.90
N ARG A 115 -24.40 -7.95 9.89
CA ARG A 115 -25.54 -7.07 10.13
C ARG A 115 -25.71 -6.87 11.63
N THR A 116 -26.11 -5.67 12.06
CA THR A 116 -26.37 -5.40 13.48
C THR A 116 -27.71 -5.98 13.97
N ASP A 117 -28.57 -6.38 13.03
CA ASP A 117 -29.86 -7.04 13.30
C ASP A 117 -29.75 -8.56 13.50
N GLY A 118 -28.56 -9.15 13.29
CA GLY A 118 -28.31 -10.58 13.43
C GLY A 118 -28.62 -11.45 12.21
N THR A 119 -29.05 -10.87 11.08
CA THR A 119 -29.42 -11.63 9.87
C THR A 119 -28.20 -11.93 9.00
N SER A 120 -28.04 -13.17 8.52
CA SER A 120 -26.94 -13.58 7.62
C SER A 120 -27.31 -13.45 6.12
N GLY A 121 -26.33 -13.61 5.23
CA GLY A 121 -26.58 -13.91 3.81
C GLY A 121 -26.32 -12.80 2.78
N ASP A 122 -26.18 -11.54 3.19
CA ASP A 122 -25.90 -10.46 2.23
C ASP A 122 -24.41 -10.28 1.99
N SER A 123 -24.04 -10.12 0.71
CA SER A 123 -22.71 -9.65 0.33
C SER A 123 -22.64 -8.15 0.55
N ILE A 124 -21.91 -7.73 1.57
CA ILE A 124 -21.78 -6.33 1.97
C ILE A 124 -20.39 -5.84 1.55
N ALA A 125 -20.33 -4.67 0.94
CA ALA A 125 -19.06 -4.05 0.57
C ALA A 125 -18.46 -3.31 1.76
N ALA A 126 -17.14 -3.37 1.91
CA ALA A 126 -16.40 -2.62 2.91
C ALA A 126 -15.16 -1.99 2.28
N ASP A 127 -14.94 -0.72 2.58
CA ASP A 127 -13.70 -0.02 2.26
C ASP A 127 -12.70 -0.21 3.39
N TRP A 128 -11.41 -0.13 3.09
CA TRP A 128 -10.37 -0.29 4.08
C TRP A 128 -9.14 0.56 3.77
N ILE A 129 -8.42 0.89 4.83
CA ILE A 129 -7.08 1.49 4.79
C ILE A 129 -6.16 0.73 5.76
N ALA A 130 -4.95 0.41 5.32
CA ALA A 130 -3.94 -0.29 6.11
C ALA A 130 -2.61 0.48 6.11
N ILE A 131 -1.88 0.40 7.22
CA ILE A 131 -0.60 1.11 7.42
C ILE A 131 0.43 0.13 7.99
N GLY A 132 1.68 0.19 7.49
CA GLY A 132 2.78 -0.70 7.89
C GLY A 132 4.11 -0.31 7.25
N ILE A 133 5.15 -1.12 7.48
CA ILE A 133 6.53 -0.99 6.97
C ILE A 133 7.11 -2.33 6.58
#